data_AF-A0A443Z0U4-F1
#
_entry.id   AF-A0A443Z0U4-F1
#
_cell.length_a   1.000
_cell.length_b   1.000
_cell.length_c   1.000
_cell.angle_alpha   90.00
_cell.angle_beta   90.00
_cell.angle_gamma   90.00
#
_symmetry.space_group_name_H-M   'P 1'
#
loop_
_entity.id
_entity.type
_entity.pdbx_description
1 polymer ?
#
loop_
_entity_poly.entity_id
_entity_poly.type
_entity_poly.pdbx_seq_one_letter_code
_entity_poly.pdbx_strand_id
1 'polypeptide(L)'
;MKNALISISILLFLSCNQPQKQGDELKDTINAKPSEKTEEPLLLKHANQDDSYTKKSNSKENHLSKHYIQTDSLIIHTEIGETVRFSKKDINEIINNHPEFFNDIPIHPNWSYNKYVNGVDFGSEVGQDDYYLLYAYFLKQKNGSKKYASQRMRLINIYSSINSLFQKFQYGGTYFGHQHIRILGYAEYAIYIMPKEGELIDKKYNINQQKALYIKSLRQLIKDENQFDFDTPPKEKSERLKGLHQIVDELDKLITNLFYLRQAQEFQYTNYQYY
;
A
#
# COMPACT_ATOMS: atom_id res chain seq x y z
N MET A 1 41.34 -23.32 -75.48
CA MET A 1 40.84 -21.92 -75.63
C MET A 1 40.42 -21.48 -74.24
N LYS A 2 41.36 -20.90 -73.47
CA LYS A 2 41.53 -19.45 -73.18
C LYS A 2 40.35 -18.92 -72.33
N ASN A 3 40.54 -18.82 -71.00
CA ASN A 3 40.99 -17.63 -70.22
C ASN A 3 39.84 -16.58 -70.11
N ALA A 4 39.54 -15.92 -68.99
CA ALA A 4 40.34 -15.55 -67.82
C ALA A 4 39.45 -15.16 -66.62
N LEU A 5 40.07 -15.21 -65.43
CA LEU A 5 39.72 -14.46 -64.21
C LEU A 5 39.62 -12.94 -64.47
N ILE A 6 38.94 -12.21 -63.57
CA ILE A 6 39.56 -11.10 -62.82
C ILE A 6 38.87 -10.95 -61.46
N SER A 7 39.72 -10.93 -60.45
CA SER A 7 39.50 -10.61 -59.04
C SER A 7 40.00 -9.19 -58.83
N ILE A 8 39.32 -8.33 -58.06
CA ILE A 8 39.95 -7.17 -57.40
C ILE A 8 39.39 -7.04 -55.98
N SER A 9 40.24 -7.44 -55.04
CA SER A 9 40.28 -6.96 -53.67
C SER A 9 40.86 -5.55 -53.64
N ILE A 10 40.35 -4.68 -52.76
CA ILE A 10 41.16 -3.58 -52.18
C ILE A 10 41.03 -3.65 -50.66
N LEU A 11 42.14 -4.06 -50.05
CA LEU A 11 42.56 -3.78 -48.69
C LEU A 11 43.25 -2.40 -48.65
N LEU A 12 43.14 -1.69 -47.53
CA LEU A 12 44.15 -0.81 -46.91
C LEU A 12 43.56 -0.37 -45.55
N PHE A 13 43.86 -1.04 -44.43
CA PHE A 13 45.05 -0.96 -43.55
C PHE A 13 45.21 0.35 -42.74
N LEU A 14 45.16 0.17 -41.41
CA LEU A 14 45.98 0.77 -40.32
C LEU A 14 45.70 2.25 -40.00
N SER A 15 45.55 2.65 -38.72
CA SER A 15 46.49 2.38 -37.63
C SER A 15 45.86 2.45 -36.24
N CYS A 16 46.38 1.59 -35.37
CA CYS A 16 46.30 1.58 -33.91
C CYS A 16 46.77 2.89 -33.25
N ASN A 17 46.23 3.22 -32.07
CA ASN A 17 46.97 3.09 -30.80
C ASN A 17 46.07 3.41 -29.58
N GLN A 18 46.04 2.48 -28.61
CA GLN A 18 45.77 2.76 -27.20
C GLN A 18 47.14 2.95 -26.45
N PRO A 19 47.20 2.95 -25.10
CA PRO A 19 47.03 4.08 -24.18
C PRO A 19 48.29 4.31 -23.32
N GLN A 20 48.41 5.44 -22.59
CA GLN A 20 49.38 5.52 -21.48
C GLN A 20 48.86 6.33 -20.27
N LYS A 21 49.18 5.79 -19.08
CA LYS A 21 48.97 6.28 -17.71
C LYS A 21 50.21 7.06 -17.20
N GLN A 22 50.05 7.64 -16.00
CA GLN A 22 51.00 8.26 -15.04
C GLN A 22 50.91 9.79 -15.05
N GLY A 23 50.89 10.52 -13.93
CA GLY A 23 51.10 10.22 -12.52
C GLY A 23 51.59 11.51 -11.82
N ASP A 24 51.20 11.67 -10.55
CA ASP A 24 51.80 12.50 -9.49
C ASP A 24 51.55 14.03 -9.35
N GLU A 25 50.88 14.31 -8.22
CA GLU A 25 51.06 15.35 -7.19
C GLU A 25 51.83 16.65 -7.47
N LEU A 26 51.22 17.80 -7.11
CA LEU A 26 51.85 18.79 -6.23
C LEU A 26 50.81 19.72 -5.56
N LYS A 27 51.04 19.99 -4.27
CA LYS A 27 50.25 20.83 -3.36
C LYS A 27 50.72 22.29 -3.34
N ASP A 28 49.85 23.15 -2.78
CA ASP A 28 50.12 24.47 -2.15
C ASP A 28 50.45 25.64 -3.12
N THR A 29 49.94 26.88 -3.02
CA THR A 29 49.23 27.63 -1.97
C THR A 29 48.67 28.97 -2.51
N ILE A 30 47.58 29.47 -1.87
CA ILE A 30 47.30 30.89 -1.49
C ILE A 30 46.62 31.91 -2.47
N ASN A 31 45.53 32.48 -1.91
CA ASN A 31 44.86 33.79 -2.09
C ASN A 31 44.06 34.13 -3.36
N ALA A 32 42.73 34.22 -3.23
CA ALA A 32 42.03 35.46 -2.84
C ALA A 32 40.50 35.27 -2.89
N LYS A 33 39.80 35.68 -1.82
CA LYS A 33 38.33 35.80 -1.76
C LYS A 33 37.94 37.21 -2.24
N PRO A 34 36.72 37.39 -2.78
CA PRO A 34 35.80 38.22 -2.02
C PRO A 34 34.37 37.66 -1.93
N SER A 35 33.87 37.68 -0.68
CA SER A 35 32.55 38.18 -0.28
C SER A 35 31.31 37.79 -1.11
N GLU A 36 30.49 36.90 -0.56
CA GLU A 36 29.04 37.06 -0.63
C GLU A 36 28.37 36.59 0.67
N LYS A 37 27.36 37.36 1.06
CA LYS A 37 26.73 37.41 2.40
C LYS A 37 25.81 36.21 2.62
N THR A 38 26.00 35.51 3.72
CA THR A 38 25.01 34.57 4.28
C THR A 38 24.16 35.32 5.31
N GLU A 39 22.85 35.40 5.06
CA GLU A 39 21.87 35.86 6.04
C GLU A 39 21.63 34.75 7.08
N GLU A 40 21.78 35.09 8.36
CA GLU A 40 21.34 34.29 9.51
C GLU A 40 19.80 34.28 9.59
N PRO A 41 19.17 33.15 9.97
CA PRO A 41 17.77 33.16 10.37
C PRO A 41 17.61 33.62 11.83
N LEU A 42 16.77 34.65 11.99
CA LEU A 42 16.30 35.23 13.25
C LEU A 42 15.79 34.15 14.24
N LEU A 43 16.45 34.07 15.40
CA LEU A 43 15.92 33.46 16.61
C LEU A 43 14.87 34.39 17.24
N LEU A 44 13.60 33.99 17.23
CA LEU A 44 12.57 34.61 18.06
C LEU A 44 12.37 33.78 19.34
N LYS A 45 12.89 34.31 20.46
CA LYS A 45 12.55 33.89 21.82
C LYS A 45 11.26 34.59 22.24
N HIS A 46 10.23 33.83 22.58
CA HIS A 46 9.16 34.24 23.51
C HIS A 46 8.77 32.99 24.32
N ALA A 47 9.21 32.92 25.57
CA ALA A 47 8.53 33.41 26.77
C ALA A 47 7.60 32.33 27.34
N ASN A 48 8.12 31.65 28.37
CA ASN A 48 7.37 30.76 29.24
C ASN A 48 6.22 31.54 29.90
N GLN A 49 5.01 31.04 29.76
CA GLN A 49 3.88 31.47 30.56
C GLN A 49 3.07 30.24 31.00
N ASP A 50 3.32 29.90 32.26
CA ASP A 50 2.53 29.16 33.24
C ASP A 50 1.45 28.16 32.80
N ASP A 51 1.69 26.93 33.26
CA ASP A 51 0.76 25.83 33.41
C ASP A 51 -0.52 26.23 34.17
N SER A 52 -1.64 26.35 33.47
CA SER A 52 -2.96 26.01 34.03
C SER A 52 -3.97 25.65 32.94
N TYR A 53 -3.94 24.41 32.47
CA TYR A 53 -5.06 23.83 31.72
C TYR A 53 -5.55 22.54 32.37
N THR A 54 -6.20 22.69 33.53
CA THR A 54 -7.23 21.74 33.98
C THR A 54 -8.60 22.36 33.72
N LYS A 55 -9.14 22.12 32.52
CA LYS A 55 -10.59 22.17 32.28
C LYS A 55 -10.97 21.11 31.26
N LYS A 56 -11.36 19.94 31.78
CA LYS A 56 -12.17 18.94 31.06
C LYS A 56 -13.41 19.66 30.51
N SER A 57 -13.47 19.79 29.19
CA SER A 57 -14.64 20.30 28.47
C SER A 57 -15.66 19.16 28.31
N ASN A 58 -16.67 19.14 29.18
CA ASN A 58 -17.85 18.24 29.12
C ASN A 58 -18.80 18.53 27.93
N SER A 59 -18.28 18.95 26.76
CA SER A 59 -19.10 19.32 25.60
C SER A 59 -19.00 18.37 24.39
N LYS A 60 -18.05 17.41 24.39
CA LYS A 60 -17.94 16.42 23.31
C LYS A 60 -18.95 15.27 23.41
N GLU A 61 -19.47 15.00 24.61
CA GLU A 61 -20.32 13.84 24.90
C GLU A 61 -21.70 13.89 24.20
N ASN A 62 -22.18 15.06 23.79
CA ASN A 62 -23.56 15.20 23.34
C ASN A 62 -23.78 15.02 21.81
N HIS A 63 -22.77 15.28 20.96
CA HIS A 63 -22.96 15.24 19.49
C HIS A 63 -22.90 13.83 18.88
N LEU A 64 -22.21 12.89 19.52
CA LEU A 64 -22.02 11.52 19.00
C LEU A 64 -23.12 10.55 19.42
N SER A 65 -23.96 10.94 20.39
CA SER A 65 -25.10 10.15 20.87
C SER A 65 -26.05 9.72 19.74
N LYS A 66 -26.14 10.50 18.65
CA LYS A 66 -26.90 10.17 17.44
C LYS A 66 -26.42 8.90 16.72
N HIS A 67 -25.19 8.47 16.97
CA HIS A 67 -24.60 7.26 16.40
C HIS A 67 -24.72 6.04 17.33
N TYR A 68 -25.21 6.22 18.56
CA TYR A 68 -25.34 5.12 19.51
C TYR A 68 -26.32 4.06 19.01
N ILE A 69 -25.93 2.80 19.18
CA ILE A 69 -26.86 1.72 18.93
C ILE A 69 -27.86 1.64 20.09
N GLN A 70 -29.11 1.32 19.74
CA GLN A 70 -30.17 1.14 20.73
C GLN A 70 -30.36 -0.33 21.10
N THR A 71 -30.02 -1.24 20.18
CA THR A 71 -30.04 -2.70 20.37
C THR A 71 -28.95 -3.16 21.34
N ASP A 72 -29.15 -4.33 21.94
CA ASP A 72 -28.23 -4.88 22.95
C ASP A 72 -26.85 -5.25 22.39
N SER A 73 -26.76 -5.45 21.08
CA SER A 73 -25.50 -5.71 20.38
C SER A 73 -25.52 -5.21 18.94
N LEU A 74 -24.31 -4.98 18.43
CA LEU A 74 -24.03 -4.83 17.01
C LEU A 74 -23.44 -6.16 16.52
N ILE A 75 -24.02 -6.71 15.44
CA ILE A 75 -23.50 -7.90 14.75
C ILE A 75 -23.07 -7.47 13.35
N ILE A 76 -21.80 -7.72 13.01
CA ILE A 76 -21.23 -7.41 11.71
C ILE A 76 -20.97 -8.72 10.99
N HIS A 77 -21.69 -8.94 9.89
CA HIS A 77 -21.40 -10.00 8.92
C HIS A 77 -20.51 -9.42 7.81
N THR A 78 -19.33 -9.99 7.65
CA THR A 78 -18.34 -9.52 6.69
C THR A 78 -18.45 -10.23 5.35
N GLU A 79 -17.93 -9.59 4.31
CA GLU A 79 -17.81 -10.15 2.96
C GLU A 79 -16.93 -11.41 2.90
N ILE A 80 -16.06 -11.61 3.88
CA ILE A 80 -15.15 -12.76 3.96
C ILE A 80 -15.72 -13.92 4.80
N GLY A 81 -16.98 -13.84 5.22
CA GLY A 81 -17.67 -14.91 5.95
C GLY A 81 -17.54 -14.85 7.48
N GLU A 82 -16.76 -13.90 8.01
CA GLU A 82 -16.60 -13.70 9.45
C GLU A 82 -17.80 -12.98 10.05
N THR A 83 -18.14 -13.32 11.29
CA THR A 83 -19.18 -12.65 12.09
C THR A 83 -18.60 -12.18 13.42
N VAL A 84 -18.64 -10.88 13.65
CA VAL A 84 -18.14 -10.25 14.89
C VAL A 84 -19.30 -9.57 15.61
N ARG A 85 -19.29 -9.66 16.95
CA ARG A 85 -20.33 -9.10 17.81
C ARG A 85 -19.70 -8.15 18.82
N PHE A 86 -20.27 -6.95 18.92
CA PHE A 86 -19.96 -5.97 19.95
C PHE A 86 -21.17 -5.78 20.85
N SER A 87 -20.97 -5.67 22.17
CA SER A 87 -22.06 -5.31 23.07
C SER A 87 -22.45 -3.84 22.87
N LYS A 88 -23.66 -3.47 23.28
CA LYS A 88 -24.12 -2.06 23.29
C LYS A 88 -23.18 -1.15 24.08
N LYS A 89 -22.66 -1.64 25.20
CA LYS A 89 -21.72 -0.88 26.03
C LYS A 89 -20.44 -0.61 25.25
N ASP A 90 -19.82 -1.66 24.72
CA ASP A 90 -18.51 -1.56 24.06
C ASP A 90 -18.60 -0.65 22.83
N ILE A 91 -19.63 -0.82 21.98
CA ILE A 91 -19.73 -0.01 20.77
C ILE A 91 -20.04 1.46 21.08
N ASN A 92 -20.85 1.76 22.10
CA ASN A 92 -21.12 3.16 22.46
C ASN A 92 -19.91 3.82 23.11
N GLU A 93 -19.10 3.06 23.86
CA GLU A 93 -17.80 3.51 24.37
C GLU A 93 -16.82 3.77 23.22
N ILE A 94 -16.73 2.86 22.24
CA ILE A 94 -15.94 3.06 21.02
C ILE A 94 -16.40 4.31 20.27
N ILE A 95 -17.70 4.53 20.10
CA ILE A 95 -18.23 5.72 19.42
C ILE A 95 -17.77 7.01 20.13
N ASN A 96 -17.69 7.00 21.45
CA ASN A 96 -17.22 8.16 22.22
C ASN A 96 -15.73 8.40 22.07
N ASN A 97 -14.94 7.33 22.08
CA ASN A 97 -13.48 7.38 22.08
C ASN A 97 -12.90 7.57 20.66
N HIS A 98 -13.63 7.12 19.63
CA HIS A 98 -13.20 7.10 18.24
C HIS A 98 -14.15 7.90 17.31
N PRO A 99 -14.28 9.23 17.53
CA PRO A 99 -15.11 10.08 16.68
C PRO A 99 -14.64 10.11 15.21
N GLU A 100 -13.39 9.74 14.93
CA GLU A 100 -12.82 9.75 13.59
C GLU A 100 -13.55 8.82 12.61
N PHE A 101 -14.24 7.78 13.10
CA PHE A 101 -15.08 6.92 12.26
C PHE A 101 -16.23 7.69 11.59
N PHE A 102 -16.59 8.85 12.14
CA PHE A 102 -17.69 9.68 11.67
C PHE A 102 -17.22 10.97 10.98
N ASN A 103 -15.91 11.11 10.70
CA ASN A 103 -15.40 12.28 10.00
C ASN A 103 -16.01 12.43 8.61
N ASP A 104 -16.25 13.69 8.20
CA ASP A 104 -16.76 14.02 6.87
C ASP A 104 -15.79 13.61 5.76
N ILE A 105 -14.50 13.67 6.05
CA ILE A 105 -13.43 13.23 5.15
C ILE A 105 -12.64 12.12 5.87
N PRO A 106 -12.97 10.84 5.65
CA PRO A 106 -12.15 9.73 6.13
C PRO A 106 -10.76 9.81 5.52
N ILE A 107 -9.76 9.41 6.29
CA ILE A 107 -8.37 9.28 5.86
C ILE A 107 -8.00 7.81 5.75
N HIS A 108 -6.92 7.51 5.04
CA HIS A 108 -6.43 6.15 4.83
C HIS A 108 -6.37 5.35 6.15
N PRO A 109 -6.81 4.08 6.19
CA PRO A 109 -6.99 3.33 7.44
C PRO A 109 -5.70 3.20 8.25
N ASN A 110 -4.53 3.01 7.62
CA ASN A 110 -3.24 3.01 8.34
C ASN A 110 -2.98 4.33 9.06
N TRP A 111 -3.27 5.45 8.40
CA TRP A 111 -3.05 6.78 8.99
C TRP A 111 -4.08 7.07 10.07
N SER A 112 -5.32 6.63 9.89
CA SER A 112 -6.37 6.73 10.91
C SER A 112 -5.96 5.96 12.16
N TYR A 113 -5.61 4.69 12.01
CA TYR A 113 -5.16 3.85 13.11
C TYR A 113 -3.94 4.45 13.82
N ASN A 114 -2.88 4.78 13.09
CA ASN A 114 -1.64 5.33 13.68
C ASN A 114 -1.84 6.69 14.36
N LYS A 115 -2.82 7.49 13.93
CA LYS A 115 -3.07 8.82 14.47
C LYS A 115 -3.94 8.79 15.73
N TYR A 116 -4.95 7.92 15.75
CA TYR A 116 -6.01 7.96 16.76
C TYR A 116 -5.91 6.80 17.77
N VAL A 117 -5.27 5.69 17.41
CA VAL A 117 -5.05 4.58 18.35
C VAL A 117 -3.70 4.76 19.04
N ASN A 118 -3.73 4.91 20.36
CA ASN A 118 -2.55 5.09 21.22
C ASN A 118 -2.27 3.87 22.13
N GLY A 119 -2.85 2.71 21.82
CA GLY A 119 -2.54 1.43 22.47
C GLY A 119 -3.48 1.00 23.60
N VAL A 120 -4.50 1.77 23.98
CA VAL A 120 -5.44 1.40 25.06
C VAL A 120 -6.55 0.47 24.56
N ASP A 121 -7.39 0.93 23.63
CA ASP A 121 -8.62 0.20 23.25
C ASP A 121 -8.41 -0.75 22.04
N PHE A 122 -7.40 -0.47 21.21
CA PHE A 122 -7.09 -1.25 19.99
C PHE A 122 -5.60 -1.60 19.85
N GLY A 123 -4.85 -1.66 20.95
CA GLY A 123 -3.39 -1.83 20.93
C GLY A 123 -2.88 -3.24 20.60
N SER A 124 -3.72 -4.27 20.66
CA SER A 124 -3.36 -5.65 20.32
C SER A 124 -3.55 -5.94 18.82
N GLU A 125 -3.02 -7.07 18.32
CA GLU A 125 -3.25 -7.47 16.92
C GLU A 125 -4.76 -7.64 16.62
N VAL A 126 -5.49 -8.25 17.55
CA VAL A 126 -6.95 -8.40 17.46
C VAL A 126 -7.66 -7.06 17.58
N GLY A 127 -7.21 -6.17 18.47
CA GLY A 127 -7.75 -4.82 18.58
C GLY A 127 -7.55 -4.01 17.30
N GLN A 128 -6.40 -4.15 16.65
CA GLN A 128 -6.19 -3.57 15.32
C GLN A 128 -7.14 -4.16 14.29
N ASP A 129 -7.41 -5.47 14.31
CA ASP A 129 -8.38 -6.10 13.41
C ASP A 129 -9.79 -5.52 13.63
N ASP A 130 -10.21 -5.39 14.89
CA ASP A 130 -11.49 -4.78 15.28
C ASP A 130 -11.58 -3.32 14.82
N TYR A 131 -10.50 -2.54 14.92
CA TYR A 131 -10.47 -1.17 14.42
C TYR A 131 -10.74 -1.11 12.91
N TYR A 132 -10.06 -1.94 12.12
CA TYR A 132 -10.24 -1.94 10.66
C TYR A 132 -11.62 -2.46 10.26
N LEU A 133 -12.16 -3.43 10.99
CA LEU A 133 -13.52 -3.92 10.81
C LEU A 133 -14.56 -2.83 11.07
N LEU A 134 -14.43 -2.09 12.18
CA LEU A 134 -15.34 -1.01 12.53
C LEU A 134 -15.19 0.18 11.57
N TYR A 135 -13.96 0.51 11.20
CA TYR A 135 -13.68 1.49 10.14
C TYR A 135 -14.42 1.14 8.85
N ALA A 136 -14.28 -0.12 8.40
CA ALA A 136 -14.98 -0.62 7.22
C ALA A 136 -16.49 -0.52 7.39
N TYR A 137 -17.02 -0.99 8.53
CA TYR A 137 -18.45 -0.99 8.82
C TYR A 137 -19.09 0.40 8.75
N PHE A 138 -18.53 1.39 9.43
CA PHE A 138 -19.08 2.75 9.42
C PHE A 138 -18.90 3.42 8.05
N LEU A 139 -17.74 3.24 7.41
CA LEU A 139 -17.50 3.81 6.09
C LEU A 139 -18.39 3.19 5.00
N LYS A 140 -18.68 1.88 5.10
CA LYS A 140 -19.63 1.17 4.23
C LYS A 140 -21.03 1.76 4.29
N GLN A 141 -21.50 2.14 5.48
CA GLN A 141 -22.81 2.81 5.63
C GLN A 141 -22.82 4.15 4.91
N LYS A 142 -21.74 4.92 5.04
CA LYS A 142 -21.58 6.22 4.36
C LYS A 142 -21.48 6.09 2.84
N ASN A 143 -20.73 5.11 2.36
CA ASN A 143 -20.55 4.84 0.92
C ASN A 143 -21.84 4.31 0.26
N GLY A 144 -22.71 3.67 1.03
CA GLY A 144 -23.86 2.92 0.55
C GLY A 144 -23.52 1.43 0.41
N SER A 145 -24.08 0.62 1.31
CA SER A 145 -23.78 -0.80 1.42
C SER A 145 -24.09 -1.58 0.14
N LYS A 146 -25.23 -1.30 -0.52
CA LYS A 146 -25.65 -1.97 -1.75
C LYS A 146 -25.03 -1.37 -3.02
N LYS A 147 -24.82 -0.05 -3.05
CA LYS A 147 -24.42 0.69 -4.26
C LYS A 147 -23.11 0.19 -4.86
N TYR A 148 -22.14 -0.15 -4.01
CA TYR A 148 -20.79 -0.52 -4.44
C TYR A 148 -20.42 -1.98 -4.11
N ALA A 149 -21.41 -2.86 -3.95
CA ALA A 149 -21.19 -4.26 -3.56
C ALA A 149 -20.21 -5.00 -4.49
N SER A 150 -20.37 -4.84 -5.81
CA SER A 150 -19.48 -5.47 -6.80
C SER A 150 -18.05 -4.93 -6.76
N GLN A 151 -17.89 -3.62 -6.62
CA GLN A 151 -16.59 -2.95 -6.60
C GLN A 151 -15.84 -3.32 -5.31
N ARG A 152 -16.56 -3.38 -4.19
CA ARG A 152 -16.04 -3.79 -2.90
C ARG A 152 -15.55 -5.22 -2.92
N MET A 153 -16.36 -6.17 -3.39
CA MET A 153 -15.96 -7.57 -3.49
C MET A 153 -14.74 -7.72 -4.42
N ARG A 154 -14.69 -6.97 -5.52
CA ARG A 154 -13.52 -6.96 -6.41
C ARG A 154 -12.26 -6.45 -5.70
N LEU A 155 -12.34 -5.37 -4.93
CA LEU A 155 -11.20 -4.85 -4.15
C LEU A 155 -10.75 -5.84 -3.08
N ILE A 156 -11.68 -6.42 -2.33
CA ILE A 156 -11.39 -7.46 -1.33
C ILE A 156 -10.66 -8.63 -1.98
N ASN A 157 -11.11 -9.09 -3.15
CA ASN A 157 -10.45 -10.17 -3.87
C ASN A 157 -9.06 -9.76 -4.37
N ILE A 158 -8.89 -8.54 -4.90
CA ILE A 158 -7.57 -8.02 -5.31
C ILE A 158 -6.59 -8.06 -4.14
N TYR A 159 -6.97 -7.46 -3.01
CA TYR A 159 -6.11 -7.39 -1.83
C TYR A 159 -5.86 -8.77 -1.21
N SER A 160 -6.87 -9.64 -1.20
CA SER A 160 -6.74 -11.02 -0.70
C SER A 160 -5.81 -11.84 -1.58
N SER A 161 -5.90 -11.74 -2.91
CA SER A 161 -4.98 -12.40 -3.83
C SER A 161 -3.54 -11.93 -3.61
N ILE A 162 -3.33 -10.63 -3.39
CA ILE A 162 -2.01 -10.09 -3.06
C ILE A 162 -1.52 -10.66 -1.71
N ASN A 163 -2.33 -10.60 -0.66
CA ASN A 163 -2.00 -11.15 0.65
C ASN A 163 -1.63 -12.64 0.59
N SER A 164 -2.43 -13.44 -0.12
CA SER A 164 -2.17 -14.87 -0.31
C SER A 164 -0.92 -15.16 -1.14
N LEU A 165 -0.60 -14.31 -2.12
CA LEU A 165 0.65 -14.44 -2.90
C LEU A 165 1.85 -14.29 -1.96
N PHE A 166 1.86 -13.21 -1.17
CA PHE A 166 2.94 -12.89 -0.25
C PHE A 166 3.04 -13.87 0.94
N GLN A 167 1.89 -14.35 1.44
CA GLN A 167 1.85 -15.42 2.44
C GLN A 167 2.56 -16.69 1.94
N LYS A 168 2.36 -17.05 0.65
CA LYS A 168 2.99 -18.24 0.05
C LYS A 168 4.46 -18.06 -0.27
N PHE A 169 4.93 -16.83 -0.46
CA PHE A 169 6.37 -16.54 -0.52
C PHE A 169 7.02 -16.73 0.85
N GLN A 170 6.39 -16.27 1.93
CA GLN A 170 6.92 -16.33 3.30
C GLN A 170 6.60 -17.62 4.07
N TYR A 171 5.98 -18.62 3.43
CA TYR A 171 5.52 -19.86 4.08
C TYR A 171 4.56 -19.65 5.26
N GLY A 172 3.77 -18.56 5.23
CA GLY A 172 2.80 -18.23 6.28
C GLY A 172 3.26 -17.09 7.20
N GLY A 173 2.64 -17.02 8.38
CA GLY A 173 2.86 -15.94 9.37
C GLY A 173 1.54 -15.34 9.86
N THR A 174 1.47 -14.95 11.14
CA THR A 174 0.26 -14.40 11.76
C THR A 174 -0.17 -13.09 11.12
N TYR A 175 0.79 -12.27 10.66
CA TYR A 175 0.54 -11.04 9.92
C TYR A 175 -0.45 -11.24 8.76
N PHE A 176 -0.26 -12.28 7.93
CA PHE A 176 -1.15 -12.58 6.81
C PHE A 176 -2.56 -12.96 7.27
N GLY A 177 -2.66 -13.62 8.43
CA GLY A 177 -3.93 -13.94 9.11
C GLY A 177 -4.70 -12.68 9.48
N HIS A 178 -4.07 -11.78 10.22
CA HIS A 178 -4.64 -10.48 10.61
C HIS A 178 -5.05 -9.64 9.40
N GLN A 179 -4.25 -9.72 8.33
CA GLN A 179 -4.49 -8.93 7.13
C GLN A 179 -5.83 -9.25 6.44
N HIS A 180 -6.40 -10.45 6.63
CA HIS A 180 -7.71 -10.81 6.09
C HIS A 180 -8.84 -9.88 6.56
N ILE A 181 -8.91 -9.56 7.85
CA ILE A 181 -9.91 -8.63 8.38
C ILE A 181 -9.55 -7.19 7.98
N ARG A 182 -8.26 -6.83 8.07
CA ARG A 182 -7.81 -5.46 7.77
C ARG A 182 -8.09 -5.06 6.32
N ILE A 183 -8.06 -6.00 5.38
CA ILE A 183 -8.46 -5.82 3.97
C ILE A 183 -9.82 -5.13 3.80
N LEU A 184 -10.77 -5.38 4.70
CA LEU A 184 -12.09 -4.75 4.66
C LEU A 184 -11.99 -3.22 4.80
N GLY A 185 -11.11 -2.74 5.67
CA GLY A 185 -10.86 -1.31 5.89
C GLY A 185 -10.28 -0.64 4.64
N TYR A 186 -9.28 -1.25 4.00
CA TYR A 186 -8.71 -0.73 2.75
C TYR A 186 -9.74 -0.72 1.63
N ALA A 187 -10.54 -1.78 1.51
CA ALA A 187 -11.56 -1.88 0.47
C ALA A 187 -12.60 -0.76 0.58
N GLU A 188 -13.10 -0.47 1.79
CA GLU A 188 -14.08 0.62 1.97
C GLU A 188 -13.48 2.00 1.76
N TYR A 189 -12.23 2.21 2.18
CA TYR A 189 -11.52 3.46 1.89
C TYR A 189 -11.34 3.66 0.39
N ALA A 190 -10.93 2.61 -0.33
CA ALA A 190 -10.80 2.64 -1.78
C ALA A 190 -12.15 2.97 -2.46
N ILE A 191 -13.27 2.40 -1.98
CA ILE A 191 -14.61 2.77 -2.47
C ILE A 191 -14.93 4.25 -2.20
N TYR A 192 -14.56 4.78 -1.04
CA TYR A 192 -14.80 6.19 -0.70
C TYR A 192 -14.08 7.14 -1.67
N ILE A 193 -12.81 6.86 -2.00
CA ILE A 193 -11.99 7.68 -2.92
C ILE A 193 -12.19 7.33 -4.40
N MET A 194 -13.02 6.33 -4.70
CA MET A 194 -13.28 5.92 -6.08
C MET A 194 -13.96 7.08 -6.82
N PRO A 195 -13.48 7.45 -8.03
CA PRO A 195 -14.12 8.49 -8.82
C PRO A 195 -15.61 8.17 -9.03
N LYS A 196 -16.49 9.11 -8.66
CA LYS A 196 -17.94 8.92 -8.79
C LYS A 196 -18.39 9.30 -10.19
N GLU A 197 -19.49 8.71 -10.65
CA GLU A 197 -20.11 9.07 -11.93
C GLU A 197 -20.36 10.59 -11.99
N GLY A 198 -19.82 11.25 -13.01
CA GLY A 198 -19.92 12.70 -13.19
C GLY A 198 -18.80 13.54 -12.58
N GLU A 199 -17.88 12.95 -11.80
CA GLU A 199 -16.67 13.63 -11.31
C GLU A 199 -15.55 13.58 -12.37
N LEU A 200 -14.85 14.70 -12.56
CA LEU A 200 -13.76 14.92 -13.52
C LEU A 200 -12.50 14.11 -13.20
N ILE A 201 -12.55 12.78 -13.21
CA ILE A 201 -11.34 11.95 -13.17
C ILE A 201 -11.54 10.71 -14.04
N ASP A 202 -11.77 10.92 -15.32
CA ASP A 202 -11.71 9.81 -16.28
C ASP A 202 -10.67 10.12 -17.35
N LYS A 203 -9.41 10.24 -16.90
CA LYS A 203 -8.32 9.96 -17.83
C LYS A 203 -8.40 8.47 -18.16
N LYS A 204 -9.10 8.17 -19.25
CA LYS A 204 -9.26 6.83 -19.83
C LYS A 204 -7.94 6.35 -20.44
N TYR A 205 -6.92 6.21 -19.60
CA TYR A 205 -5.66 5.64 -20.03
C TYR A 205 -5.88 4.18 -20.40
N ASN A 206 -5.34 3.77 -21.55
CA ASN A 206 -5.18 2.36 -21.83
C ASN A 206 -4.14 1.80 -20.85
N ILE A 207 -4.60 0.97 -19.90
CA ILE A 207 -3.73 0.40 -18.86
C ILE A 207 -3.06 -0.91 -19.27
N ASN A 208 -3.33 -1.44 -20.46
CA ASN A 208 -2.91 -2.80 -20.84
C ASN A 208 -1.41 -3.01 -20.64
N GLN A 209 -0.59 -2.03 -21.05
CA GLN A 209 0.87 -2.11 -20.87
C GLN A 209 1.29 -2.01 -19.40
N GLN A 210 0.72 -1.07 -18.63
CA GLN A 210 1.05 -0.89 -17.21
C GLN A 210 0.66 -2.13 -16.40
N LYS A 211 -0.53 -2.67 -16.67
CA LYS A 211 -1.02 -3.91 -16.09
C LYS A 211 -0.14 -5.10 -16.49
N ALA A 212 0.21 -5.24 -17.76
CA ALA A 212 1.10 -6.32 -18.21
C ALA A 212 2.47 -6.26 -17.51
N LEU A 213 3.04 -5.07 -17.32
CA LEU A 213 4.28 -4.90 -16.56
C LEU A 213 4.12 -5.30 -15.10
N TYR A 214 3.03 -4.89 -14.44
CA TYR A 214 2.75 -5.25 -13.06
C TYR A 214 2.57 -6.77 -12.88
N ILE A 215 1.78 -7.41 -13.73
CA ILE A 215 1.59 -8.87 -13.71
C ILE A 215 2.91 -9.59 -14.01
N LYS A 216 3.71 -9.09 -14.96
CA LYS A 216 5.03 -9.64 -15.27
C LYS A 216 5.98 -9.52 -14.08
N SER A 217 5.97 -8.41 -13.34
CA SER A 217 6.82 -8.27 -12.14
C SER A 217 6.44 -9.25 -11.04
N LEU A 218 5.15 -9.53 -10.83
CA LEU A 218 4.73 -10.55 -9.87
C LEU A 218 5.19 -11.95 -10.28
N ARG A 219 5.12 -12.29 -11.57
CA ARG A 219 5.65 -13.57 -12.07
C ARG A 219 7.17 -13.65 -11.98
N GLN A 220 7.86 -12.53 -12.12
CA GLN A 220 9.30 -12.50 -11.93
C GLN A 220 9.64 -12.77 -10.46
N LEU A 221 8.95 -12.12 -9.52
CA LEU A 221 9.12 -12.40 -8.09
C LEU A 221 8.87 -13.88 -7.75
N ILE A 222 7.85 -14.53 -8.33
CA ILE A 222 7.63 -15.98 -8.17
C ILE A 222 8.88 -16.78 -8.58
N LYS A 223 9.51 -16.43 -9.71
CA LYS A 223 10.70 -17.12 -10.19
C LYS A 223 11.89 -16.89 -9.28
N ASP A 224 12.08 -15.65 -8.84
CA ASP A 224 13.20 -15.24 -8.00
C ASP A 224 13.13 -15.95 -6.65
N GLU A 225 12.00 -15.87 -5.94
CA GLU A 225 11.77 -16.56 -4.66
C GLU A 225 11.94 -18.08 -4.79
N ASN A 226 11.49 -18.66 -5.90
CA ASN A 226 11.64 -20.08 -6.15
C ASN A 226 13.10 -20.49 -6.45
N GLN A 227 13.91 -19.61 -7.03
CA GLN A 227 15.32 -19.89 -7.30
C GLN A 227 16.14 -20.02 -6.02
N PHE A 228 15.78 -19.26 -4.97
CA PHE A 228 16.48 -19.27 -3.68
C PHE A 228 15.90 -20.26 -2.65
N ASP A 229 14.83 -20.97 -2.99
CA ASP A 229 14.22 -22.01 -2.16
C ASP A 229 14.95 -23.36 -2.36
N PHE A 230 15.96 -23.63 -1.53
CA PHE A 230 16.74 -24.87 -1.57
C PHE A 230 16.19 -25.98 -0.67
N ASP A 231 15.33 -25.63 0.29
CA ASP A 231 14.87 -26.54 1.34
C ASP A 231 13.56 -27.26 0.99
N THR A 232 12.75 -26.71 0.08
CA THR A 232 11.47 -27.33 -0.29
C THR A 232 11.66 -28.49 -1.28
N PRO A 233 11.07 -29.67 -1.02
CA PRO A 233 11.12 -30.80 -1.94
C PRO A 233 10.58 -30.48 -3.35
N PRO A 234 11.13 -31.07 -4.43
CA PRO A 234 10.77 -30.71 -5.80
C PRO A 234 9.26 -30.79 -6.13
N LYS A 235 8.56 -31.76 -5.56
CA LYS A 235 7.11 -31.94 -5.78
C LYS A 235 6.31 -30.81 -5.13
N GLU A 236 6.58 -30.53 -3.85
CA GLU A 236 5.93 -29.45 -3.10
C GLU A 236 6.21 -28.09 -3.72
N LYS A 237 7.45 -27.89 -4.18
CA LYS A 237 7.87 -26.69 -4.91
C LYS A 237 7.08 -26.50 -6.20
N SER A 238 6.88 -27.57 -6.98
CA SER A 238 6.07 -27.54 -8.20
C SER A 238 4.59 -27.21 -7.92
N GLU A 239 4.01 -27.81 -6.88
CA GLU A 239 2.62 -27.54 -6.48
C GLU A 239 2.45 -26.10 -5.98
N ARG A 240 3.39 -25.59 -5.19
CA ARG A 240 3.44 -24.19 -4.73
C ARG A 240 3.52 -23.22 -5.90
N LEU A 241 4.42 -23.46 -6.85
CA LEU A 241 4.57 -22.65 -8.07
C LEU A 241 3.27 -22.57 -8.88
N LYS A 242 2.57 -23.70 -9.03
CA LYS A 242 1.27 -23.73 -9.71
C LYS A 242 0.25 -22.84 -8.99
N GLY A 243 0.16 -22.94 -7.67
CA GLY A 243 -0.73 -22.10 -6.86
C GLY A 243 -0.40 -20.61 -6.95
N LEU A 244 0.89 -20.25 -6.91
CA LEU A 244 1.35 -18.86 -7.06
C LEU A 244 0.96 -18.28 -8.42
N HIS A 245 1.17 -19.04 -9.51
CA HIS A 245 0.76 -18.59 -10.84
C HIS A 245 -0.75 -18.46 -11.00
N GLN A 246 -1.54 -19.35 -10.39
CA GLN A 246 -3.00 -19.26 -10.40
C GLN A 246 -3.49 -17.98 -9.71
N ILE A 247 -2.90 -17.62 -8.56
CA ILE A 247 -3.22 -16.35 -7.87
C ILE A 247 -2.95 -15.14 -8.78
N VAL A 248 -1.82 -15.14 -9.50
CA VAL A 248 -1.50 -14.05 -10.43
C VAL A 248 -2.46 -14.01 -11.62
N ASP A 249 -2.89 -15.17 -12.14
CA ASP A 249 -3.88 -15.25 -13.21
C ASP A 249 -5.25 -14.70 -12.78
N GLU A 250 -5.65 -14.93 -11.52
CA GLU A 250 -6.88 -14.39 -10.95
C GLU A 250 -6.78 -12.87 -10.75
N LEU A 251 -5.65 -12.40 -10.20
CA LEU A 251 -5.39 -10.98 -10.01
C LEU A 251 -5.41 -10.21 -11.35
N ASP A 252 -4.83 -10.79 -12.41
CA ASP A 252 -4.91 -10.26 -13.77
C ASP A 252 -6.37 -10.03 -14.18
N LYS A 253 -7.27 -11.00 -13.99
CA LYS A 253 -8.70 -10.86 -14.34
C LYS A 253 -9.42 -9.80 -13.50
N LEU A 254 -9.02 -9.61 -12.25
CA LEU A 254 -9.64 -8.65 -11.34
C LEU A 254 -9.28 -7.19 -11.67
N ILE A 255 -8.08 -6.95 -12.20
CA ILE A 255 -7.61 -5.60 -12.58
C ILE A 255 -8.15 -5.24 -13.97
N THR A 256 -9.26 -4.49 -14.01
CA THR A 256 -9.95 -4.14 -15.26
C THR A 256 -9.76 -2.69 -15.71
N ASN A 257 -9.32 -1.81 -14.80
CA ASN A 257 -9.15 -0.39 -15.08
C ASN A 257 -8.03 0.20 -14.22
N LEU A 258 -7.71 1.47 -14.49
CA LEU A 258 -6.62 2.17 -13.80
C LEU A 258 -6.84 2.28 -12.29
N PHE A 259 -8.08 2.44 -11.85
CA PHE A 259 -8.39 2.49 -10.44
C PHE A 259 -7.97 1.19 -9.75
N TYR A 260 -8.42 0.03 -10.24
CA TYR A 260 -8.04 -1.26 -9.66
C TYR A 260 -6.54 -1.56 -9.76
N LEU A 261 -5.88 -1.13 -10.84
CA LEU A 261 -4.43 -1.28 -10.97
C LEU A 261 -3.70 -0.49 -9.88
N ARG A 262 -4.09 0.77 -9.66
CA ARG A 262 -3.48 1.63 -8.63
C ARG A 262 -3.76 1.10 -7.22
N GLN A 263 -4.97 0.62 -6.96
CA GLN A 263 -5.31 0.01 -5.68
C GLN A 263 -4.48 -1.26 -5.42
N ALA A 264 -4.30 -2.12 -6.42
CA ALA A 264 -3.44 -3.30 -6.30
C ALA A 264 -1.98 -2.92 -5.97
N GLN A 265 -1.43 -1.96 -6.71
CA GLN A 265 -0.06 -1.48 -6.50
C GLN A 265 0.13 -0.84 -5.13
N GLU A 266 -0.76 0.07 -4.73
CA GLU A 266 -0.70 0.73 -3.43
C GLU A 266 -0.77 -0.29 -2.29
N PHE A 267 -1.77 -1.18 -2.32
CA PHE A 267 -1.93 -2.18 -1.27
C PHE A 267 -0.69 -3.07 -1.17
N GLN A 268 -0.13 -3.49 -2.31
CA GLN A 268 1.11 -4.24 -2.31
C GLN A 268 2.26 -3.46 -1.66
N TYR A 269 2.57 -2.26 -2.16
CA TYR A 269 3.79 -1.54 -1.76
C TYR A 269 3.73 -0.97 -0.34
N THR A 270 2.53 -0.70 0.17
CA THR A 270 2.32 -0.26 1.54
C THR A 270 2.47 -1.41 2.55
N ASN A 271 2.10 -2.63 2.18
CA ASN A 271 2.01 -3.75 3.12
C ASN A 271 3.11 -4.83 2.95
N TYR A 272 3.70 -4.94 1.76
CA TYR A 272 4.71 -5.95 1.47
C TYR A 272 5.91 -5.28 0.80
N GLN A 273 6.96 -5.08 1.60
CA GLN A 273 8.26 -4.64 1.11
C GLN A 273 9.20 -5.85 1.13
N TYR A 274 9.63 -6.28 -0.05
CA TYR A 274 10.74 -7.22 -0.20
C TYR A 274 11.98 -6.36 -0.44
N TYR A 275 12.93 -6.44 0.49
CA TYR A 275 14.29 -5.89 0.38
C TYR A 275 15.29 -7.00 0.62
#